data_AF-A0A0V1HGN7-F1
#
_entry.id   AF-A0A0V1HGN7-F1
#
_cell.length_a   1.000
_cell.length_b   1.000
_cell.length_c   1.000
_cell.angle_alpha   90.00
_cell.angle_beta   90.00
_cell.angle_gamma   90.00
#
_symmetry.space_group_name_H-M   'P 1'
#
loop_
_entity.id
_entity.type
_entity.pdbx_description
1 polymer ?
#
loop_
_entity_poly.entity_id
_entity_poly.type
_entity_poly.pdbx_seq_one_letter_code
_entity_poly.pdbx_strand_id
1 'polypeptide(L)'
;MVKQSVQFAQADSPSRRRSTPRLTVYRMGLCWTKFRPFNSSNHQQCKKLTIVSVDCPNNSTSSYTWPVGKKQLPIFRDCRKIDTLEKYRFANLCGVEKIKENCAIAGEQFTIDNCQDCTLCIFDRTAAVTIDDCIKCNILIGPCAGSIFIRNCKSCQFWIICQQLRTRDCHDLQLNVFCQTKPTIEASTNIQFSCIQIHYDGLDKQMTAARLNPLNNYWNVVHDFSADESPVANYTLLYEEKAVQLQSESVFQNSSVTFERSKSTVLSTGNLLSENVDQVAILFCQVDNDKTVDDPKEPLLMILDIYRQLNVSFVKTVQTPVDAATMRHFVNPRWKGGSKSKAIMAIFIWNCTDSEQNLFNKAINSNNWVGKVNLKVGNDAMNVIDEVYKIIDSNRL
;
A
#
# COMPACT_ATOMS: atom_id res chain seq x y z
N MET A 1 -43.09 -34.90 -43.97
CA MET A 1 -44.44 -34.32 -44.03
C MET A 1 -44.58 -33.33 -42.88
N VAL A 2 -45.18 -32.19 -43.18
CA VAL A 2 -45.34 -30.96 -42.38
C VAL A 2 -45.95 -31.21 -40.98
N LYS A 3 -45.51 -30.44 -39.97
CA LYS A 3 -46.33 -29.53 -39.11
C LYS A 3 -45.54 -29.16 -37.83
N GLN A 4 -45.20 -27.88 -37.58
CA GLN A 4 -46.07 -26.82 -37.01
C GLN A 4 -46.66 -27.27 -35.66
N SER A 5 -46.39 -26.72 -34.46
CA SER A 5 -46.29 -25.34 -33.93
C SER A 5 -47.35 -25.19 -32.83
N VAL A 6 -47.04 -24.48 -31.72
CA VAL A 6 -47.99 -23.66 -30.89
C VAL A 6 -48.94 -24.51 -29.98
N GLN A 7 -49.24 -24.28 -28.69
CA GLN A 7 -49.11 -23.18 -27.69
C GLN A 7 -49.42 -23.68 -26.25
N PHE A 8 -49.07 -22.84 -25.26
CA PHE A 8 -49.55 -22.61 -23.87
C PHE A 8 -50.57 -23.56 -23.19
N ALA A 9 -50.34 -23.92 -21.91
CA ALA A 9 -50.86 -23.19 -20.73
C ALA A 9 -50.78 -24.01 -19.41
N GLN A 10 -50.45 -23.29 -18.32
CA GLN A 10 -50.88 -23.40 -16.92
C GLN A 10 -50.59 -24.64 -16.03
N ALA A 11 -49.83 -24.33 -14.98
CA ALA A 11 -50.05 -24.59 -13.55
C ALA A 11 -50.21 -26.04 -13.06
N ASP A 12 -49.19 -26.51 -12.34
CA ASP A 12 -49.36 -27.18 -11.05
C ASP A 12 -48.04 -27.18 -10.25
N SER A 13 -48.09 -26.65 -9.03
CA SER A 13 -47.12 -26.90 -7.95
C SER A 13 -47.81 -27.85 -6.97
N PRO A 14 -47.16 -28.86 -6.33
CA PRO A 14 -46.04 -28.59 -5.41
C PRO A 14 -45.01 -29.74 -5.26
N SER A 15 -43.76 -29.43 -4.88
CA SER A 15 -43.04 -30.22 -3.85
C SER A 15 -41.71 -29.57 -3.45
N ARG A 16 -41.52 -29.48 -2.14
CA ARG A 16 -40.32 -28.98 -1.46
C ARG A 16 -39.11 -29.88 -1.77
N ARG A 17 -38.02 -29.29 -2.27
CA ARG A 17 -36.66 -29.76 -1.98
C ARG A 17 -35.78 -28.55 -1.65
N ARG A 18 -35.23 -28.56 -0.43
CA ARG A 18 -34.17 -27.65 0.03
C ARG A 18 -32.92 -27.91 -0.82
N SER A 19 -32.47 -26.92 -1.59
CA SER A 19 -31.13 -26.88 -2.15
C SER A 19 -30.26 -25.97 -1.30
N THR A 20 -29.25 -26.55 -0.66
CA THR A 20 -28.12 -25.81 -0.10
C THR A 20 -27.22 -25.34 -1.25
N PRO A 21 -26.77 -24.08 -1.28
CA PRO A 21 -25.77 -23.67 -2.25
C PRO A 21 -24.42 -24.27 -1.83
N ARG A 22 -23.90 -25.20 -2.65
CA ARG A 22 -22.50 -25.62 -2.59
C ARG A 22 -21.65 -24.49 -3.18
N LEU A 23 -20.81 -23.88 -2.33
CA LEU A 23 -19.75 -22.98 -2.76
C LEU A 23 -18.66 -23.82 -3.46
N THR A 24 -18.60 -23.77 -4.79
CA THR A 24 -17.50 -24.35 -5.55
C THR A 24 -16.36 -23.34 -5.57
N VAL A 25 -15.34 -23.57 -4.74
CA VAL A 25 -14.10 -22.78 -4.76
C VAL A 25 -13.29 -23.18 -5.99
N TYR A 26 -13.19 -22.28 -6.97
CA TYR A 26 -12.21 -22.42 -8.04
C TYR A 26 -10.81 -22.19 -7.47
N ARG A 27 -10.02 -23.25 -7.44
CA ARG A 27 -8.60 -23.22 -7.11
C ARG A 27 -7.86 -22.61 -8.31
N MET A 28 -7.67 -21.29 -8.34
CA MET A 28 -6.68 -20.68 -9.23
C MET A 28 -5.29 -21.13 -8.76
N GLY A 29 -4.80 -22.22 -9.36
CA GLY A 29 -3.46 -22.73 -9.12
C GLY A 29 -2.44 -21.82 -9.79
N LEU A 30 -1.79 -20.96 -9.01
CA LEU A 30 -0.47 -20.44 -9.35
C LEU A 30 0.52 -21.60 -9.24
N CYS A 31 0.98 -22.10 -10.39
CA CYS A 31 1.95 -23.18 -10.47
C CYS A 31 3.34 -22.64 -10.09
N TRP A 32 3.73 -22.82 -8.83
CA TRP A 32 5.12 -22.65 -8.40
C TRP A 32 5.90 -23.91 -8.75
N THR A 33 6.75 -23.83 -9.77
CA THR A 33 7.71 -24.90 -10.06
C THR A 33 8.80 -24.92 -9.00
N LYS A 34 8.76 -25.93 -8.12
CA LYS A 34 9.81 -26.24 -7.15
C LYS A 34 11.12 -26.57 -7.88
N PHE A 35 12.12 -25.70 -7.78
CA PHE A 35 13.50 -26.07 -8.09
C PHE A 35 14.16 -26.72 -6.87
N ARG A 36 14.60 -27.98 -7.01
CA ARG A 36 15.54 -28.60 -6.06
C ARG A 36 16.96 -28.13 -6.38
N PRO A 37 17.79 -27.78 -5.38
CA PRO A 37 19.20 -27.50 -5.65
C PRO A 37 19.93 -28.82 -5.93
N PHE A 38 20.63 -28.86 -7.06
CA PHE A 38 21.52 -29.97 -7.43
C PHE A 38 22.93 -29.66 -6.94
N ASN A 39 23.55 -30.65 -6.30
CA ASN A 39 24.92 -30.60 -5.78
C ASN A 39 25.95 -30.30 -6.89
N SER A 40 26.96 -29.52 -6.53
CA SER A 40 28.08 -29.13 -7.39
C SER A 40 29.02 -30.29 -7.69
N SER A 41 29.23 -30.58 -8.97
CA SER A 41 30.50 -31.12 -9.48
C SER A 41 30.65 -30.83 -10.97
N ASN A 42 31.76 -30.14 -11.30
CA ASN A 42 32.42 -29.96 -12.60
C ASN A 42 31.78 -30.58 -13.86
N HIS A 43 31.34 -29.75 -14.80
CA HIS A 43 31.94 -29.64 -16.14
C HIS A 43 31.17 -28.66 -17.03
N GLN A 44 31.93 -27.92 -17.85
CA GLN A 44 31.45 -27.05 -18.91
C GLN A 44 30.59 -27.82 -19.92
N GLN A 45 29.36 -27.36 -20.17
CA GLN A 45 28.69 -27.47 -21.47
C GLN A 45 27.47 -26.53 -21.51
N CYS A 46 27.54 -25.49 -22.35
CA CYS A 46 26.40 -24.63 -22.67
C CYS A 46 25.30 -25.43 -23.38
N LYS A 47 24.11 -25.51 -22.80
CA LYS A 47 22.89 -25.91 -23.52
C LYS A 47 21.97 -24.71 -23.70
N LYS A 48 21.58 -24.51 -24.95
CA LYS A 48 20.76 -23.42 -25.52
C LYS A 48 19.30 -23.61 -25.10
N LEU A 49 18.70 -22.62 -24.43
CA LEU A 49 17.26 -22.58 -24.13
C LEU A 49 16.54 -21.81 -25.25
N THR A 50 15.69 -22.49 -26.00
CA THR A 50 14.83 -21.92 -27.04
C THR A 50 13.45 -21.65 -26.43
N ILE A 51 13.05 -20.38 -26.36
CA ILE A 51 11.68 -20.00 -25.98
C ILE A 51 10.88 -19.88 -27.28
N VAL A 52 9.86 -20.73 -27.44
CA VAL A 52 8.89 -20.63 -28.53
C VAL A 52 7.68 -19.86 -27.99
N SER A 53 7.47 -18.64 -28.48
CA SER A 53 6.21 -17.92 -28.27
C SER A 53 5.20 -18.42 -29.30
N VAL A 54 4.05 -18.89 -28.84
CA VAL A 54 2.90 -19.19 -29.67
C VAL A 54 2.08 -17.89 -29.78
N ASP A 55 1.79 -17.51 -31.03
CA ASP A 55 0.85 -16.48 -31.49
C ASP A 55 1.29 -14.99 -31.48
N CYS A 56 1.96 -14.56 -32.56
CA CYS A 56 1.43 -13.56 -33.52
C CYS A 56 2.40 -13.35 -34.71
N PRO A 57 1.91 -13.09 -35.93
CA PRO A 57 2.69 -13.20 -37.16
C PRO A 57 3.42 -11.90 -37.46
N ASN A 58 4.75 -11.92 -37.42
CA ASN A 58 5.59 -11.24 -38.41
C ASN A 58 7.05 -11.67 -38.23
N ASN A 59 7.57 -12.26 -39.30
CA ASN A 59 8.81 -12.99 -39.36
C ASN A 59 9.98 -12.00 -39.61
N SER A 60 10.82 -11.76 -38.62
CA SER A 60 12.18 -11.25 -38.87
C SER A 60 13.17 -11.83 -37.86
N THR A 61 14.01 -12.73 -38.35
CA THR A 61 15.08 -13.38 -37.60
C THR A 61 16.30 -12.47 -37.61
N SER A 62 16.77 -11.98 -36.47
CA SER A 62 18.13 -11.40 -36.36
C SER A 62 18.94 -12.17 -35.32
N SER A 63 20.12 -12.62 -35.72
CA SER A 63 21.07 -13.34 -34.89
C SER A 63 22.09 -12.36 -34.33
N TYR A 64 22.34 -12.41 -33.02
CA TYR A 64 23.39 -11.63 -32.37
C TYR A 64 24.48 -12.56 -31.84
N THR A 65 25.70 -12.34 -32.31
CA THR A 65 26.95 -12.89 -31.76
C THR A 65 27.62 -11.84 -30.88
N TRP A 66 28.15 -12.24 -29.72
CA TRP A 66 28.88 -11.35 -28.81
C TRP A 66 30.37 -11.31 -29.16
N PRO A 67 31.00 -10.13 -29.32
CA PRO A 67 32.45 -10.04 -29.37
C PRO A 67 33.03 -10.05 -27.94
N VAL A 68 33.99 -10.93 -27.71
CA VAL A 68 34.85 -10.92 -26.51
C VAL A 68 35.93 -9.87 -26.71
N GLY A 69 35.92 -8.81 -25.90
CA GLY A 69 36.99 -7.81 -25.89
C GLY A 69 36.66 -6.60 -25.02
N LYS A 70 37.58 -6.25 -24.11
CA LYS A 70 37.50 -5.06 -23.24
C LYS A 70 37.33 -3.80 -24.08
N LYS A 71 36.12 -3.26 -24.15
CA LYS A 71 35.86 -1.87 -24.52
C LYS A 71 35.04 -1.21 -23.42
N GLN A 72 35.56 -0.07 -23.01
CA GLN A 72 34.97 0.99 -22.20
C GLN A 72 33.44 0.90 -22.14
N LEU A 73 32.89 0.85 -20.92
CA LEU A 73 31.46 1.01 -20.66
C LEU A 73 30.93 2.16 -21.54
N PRO A 74 29.79 2.01 -22.23
CA PRO A 74 29.25 3.11 -23.00
C PRO A 74 29.01 4.25 -22.01
N ILE A 75 29.71 5.37 -22.23
CA ILE A 75 29.37 6.64 -21.62
C ILE A 75 27.89 6.81 -21.95
N PHE A 76 27.04 6.71 -20.93
CA PHE A 76 25.64 7.10 -21.05
C PHE A 76 25.67 8.48 -21.70
N ARG A 77 25.22 8.54 -22.96
CA ARG A 77 25.08 9.81 -23.66
C ARG A 77 24.05 10.57 -22.83
N ASP A 78 24.56 11.51 -22.07
CA ASP A 78 23.80 12.39 -21.22
C ASP A 78 22.96 13.28 -22.13
N CYS A 79 21.83 12.75 -22.56
CA CYS A 79 20.78 13.50 -23.23
C CYS A 79 20.00 14.28 -22.16
N ARG A 80 20.69 15.11 -21.38
CA ARG A 80 20.08 16.24 -20.68
C ARG A 80 19.53 17.18 -21.77
N LYS A 81 18.36 16.83 -22.32
CA LYS A 81 17.45 17.85 -22.84
C LYS A 81 17.35 18.88 -21.72
N ILE A 82 17.48 20.16 -22.05
CA ILE A 82 17.25 21.24 -21.09
C ILE A 82 15.81 21.05 -20.62
N ASP A 83 15.65 20.49 -19.42
CA ASP A 83 14.34 20.33 -18.83
C ASP A 83 13.85 21.74 -18.52
N THR A 84 12.75 22.13 -19.17
CA THR A 84 12.12 23.42 -18.90
C THR A 84 11.57 23.42 -17.48
N LEU A 85 11.56 24.59 -16.81
CA LEU A 85 11.03 24.74 -15.46
C LEU A 85 9.59 24.20 -15.32
N GLU A 86 8.79 24.34 -16.39
CA GLU A 86 7.41 23.82 -16.53
C GLU A 86 7.30 22.29 -16.44
N LYS A 87 8.41 21.55 -16.62
CA LYS A 87 8.43 20.11 -16.44
C LYS A 87 8.18 19.73 -14.98
N TYR A 88 8.73 20.50 -14.04
CA TYR A 88 8.75 20.20 -12.62
C TYR A 88 7.90 21.16 -11.79
N ARG A 89 6.98 21.88 -12.44
CA ARG A 89 6.15 22.87 -11.79
C ARG A 89 4.72 22.90 -12.36
N PHE A 90 3.78 23.16 -11.48
CA PHE A 90 2.48 23.74 -11.82
C PHE A 90 2.41 25.11 -11.18
N ALA A 91 2.22 26.17 -11.97
CA ALA A 91 2.12 27.51 -11.42
C ALA A 91 1.15 28.41 -12.16
N ASN A 92 0.51 29.31 -11.40
CA ASN A 92 -0.39 30.33 -11.93
C ASN A 92 -1.52 29.73 -12.79
N LEU A 93 -2.08 28.62 -12.34
CA LEU A 93 -3.15 27.91 -13.03
C LEU A 93 -4.50 28.25 -12.42
N CYS A 94 -5.53 28.36 -13.27
CA CYS A 94 -6.88 28.65 -12.81
C CYS A 94 -7.91 27.85 -13.61
N GLY A 95 -8.80 27.12 -12.95
CA GLY A 95 -9.90 26.41 -13.61
C GLY A 95 -9.48 25.28 -14.54
N VAL A 96 -8.30 24.68 -14.32
CA VAL A 96 -7.73 23.65 -15.21
C VAL A 96 -7.49 22.33 -14.51
N GLU A 97 -7.54 21.26 -15.29
CA GLU A 97 -7.05 19.95 -14.88
C GLU A 97 -5.70 19.68 -15.54
N LYS A 98 -4.69 19.25 -14.76
CA LYS A 98 -3.37 18.86 -15.28
C LYS A 98 -2.87 17.57 -14.64
N ILE A 99 -2.22 16.75 -15.46
CA ILE A 99 -1.70 15.45 -15.08
C ILE A 99 -0.21 15.36 -15.41
N LYS A 100 0.59 14.81 -14.50
CA LYS A 100 1.93 14.28 -14.78
C LYS A 100 1.87 12.76 -14.73
N GLU A 101 2.13 12.14 -15.87
CA GLU A 101 2.15 10.68 -16.01
C GLU A 101 3.37 10.05 -15.33
N ASN A 102 3.31 8.73 -15.17
CA ASN A 102 4.43 7.93 -14.68
C ASN A 102 5.74 8.22 -15.46
N CYS A 103 6.86 8.29 -14.74
CA CYS A 103 8.19 8.66 -15.25
C CYS A 103 8.34 10.09 -15.81
N ALA A 104 7.34 10.98 -15.70
CA ALA A 104 7.46 12.37 -16.15
C ALA A 104 8.40 13.22 -15.29
N ILE A 105 8.49 12.91 -13.98
CA ILE A 105 9.31 13.62 -12.98
C ILE A 105 10.53 12.77 -12.59
N ALA A 106 10.39 11.45 -12.58
CA ALA A 106 11.43 10.48 -12.28
C ALA A 106 12.14 10.74 -10.92
N GLY A 107 11.38 11.22 -9.93
CA GLY A 107 11.87 11.46 -8.57
C GLY A 107 12.69 12.71 -8.36
N GLU A 108 12.59 13.69 -9.25
CA GLU A 108 13.04 15.04 -8.99
C GLU A 108 12.08 15.79 -8.04
N GLN A 109 12.49 16.99 -7.63
CA GLN A 109 11.63 17.90 -6.86
C GLN A 109 10.50 18.45 -7.75
N PHE A 110 9.33 18.68 -7.16
CA PHE A 110 8.19 19.31 -7.84
C PHE A 110 7.64 20.48 -7.04
N THR A 111 7.11 21.49 -7.71
CA THR A 111 6.50 22.66 -7.04
C THR A 111 5.10 22.94 -7.60
N ILE A 112 4.13 23.19 -6.73
CA ILE A 112 2.80 23.66 -7.09
C ILE A 112 2.62 25.03 -6.43
N ASP A 113 2.28 26.05 -7.19
CA ASP A 113 2.33 27.43 -6.70
C ASP A 113 1.23 28.29 -7.31
N ASN A 114 0.48 29.02 -6.48
CA ASN A 114 -0.55 29.98 -6.90
C ASN A 114 -1.53 29.37 -7.91
N CYS A 115 -2.19 28.27 -7.55
CA CYS A 115 -3.20 27.61 -8.37
C CYS A 115 -4.60 27.74 -7.75
N GLN A 116 -5.63 27.96 -8.57
CA GLN A 116 -7.00 28.20 -8.11
C GLN A 116 -8.01 27.36 -8.88
N ASP A 117 -8.98 26.76 -8.19
CA ASP A 117 -10.05 25.97 -8.83
C ASP A 117 -9.50 24.89 -9.81
N CYS A 118 -8.41 24.23 -9.44
CA CYS A 118 -7.69 23.27 -10.31
C CYS A 118 -7.75 21.84 -9.78
N THR A 119 -7.71 20.87 -10.71
CA THR A 119 -7.43 19.46 -10.39
C THR A 119 -6.02 19.11 -10.87
N LEU A 120 -5.08 18.87 -9.97
CA LEU A 120 -3.67 18.63 -10.29
C LEU A 120 -3.24 17.24 -9.82
N CYS A 121 -2.90 16.35 -10.75
CA CYS A 121 -2.54 14.97 -10.43
C CYS A 121 -1.11 14.66 -10.86
N ILE A 122 -0.35 14.01 -9.97
CA ILE A 122 1.02 13.55 -10.21
C ILE A 122 1.06 12.05 -9.98
N PHE A 123 1.08 11.27 -11.06
CA PHE A 123 1.14 9.80 -11.04
C PHE A 123 2.58 9.27 -11.18
N ASP A 124 3.55 9.96 -10.57
CA ASP A 124 4.97 9.61 -10.57
C ASP A 124 5.59 9.82 -9.19
N ARG A 125 6.77 9.23 -8.97
CA ARG A 125 7.53 9.48 -7.74
C ARG A 125 8.17 10.85 -7.77
N THR A 126 8.29 11.46 -6.60
CA THR A 126 8.96 12.75 -6.39
C THR A 126 10.00 12.65 -5.27
N ALA A 127 11.02 13.50 -5.28
CA ALA A 127 11.94 13.62 -4.14
C ALA A 127 11.33 14.43 -3.00
N ALA A 128 10.75 15.59 -3.34
CA ALA A 128 10.08 16.50 -2.43
C ALA A 128 9.05 17.32 -3.22
N VAL A 129 7.98 17.76 -2.55
CA VAL A 129 6.98 18.64 -3.16
C VAL A 129 6.69 19.83 -2.26
N THR A 130 6.69 21.05 -2.82
CA THR A 130 6.15 22.24 -2.14
C THR A 130 4.86 22.67 -2.82
N ILE A 131 3.86 23.01 -2.01
CA ILE A 131 2.54 23.43 -2.47
C ILE A 131 2.22 24.74 -1.75
N ASP A 132 2.19 25.82 -2.52
CA ASP A 132 2.07 27.18 -2.01
C ASP A 132 0.87 27.89 -2.62
N ASP A 133 0.17 28.66 -1.78
CA ASP A 133 -0.83 29.65 -2.20
C ASP A 133 -1.93 29.06 -3.12
N CYS A 134 -2.36 27.81 -2.86
CA CYS A 134 -3.40 27.14 -3.64
C CYS A 134 -4.78 27.26 -2.99
N ILE A 135 -5.81 27.56 -3.80
CA ILE A 135 -7.17 27.79 -3.32
C ILE A 135 -8.17 26.94 -4.11
N LYS A 136 -9.05 26.21 -3.41
CA LYS A 136 -10.08 25.35 -4.03
C LYS A 136 -9.52 24.33 -5.03
N CYS A 137 -8.35 23.78 -4.74
CA CYS A 137 -7.71 22.78 -5.59
C CYS A 137 -7.94 21.36 -5.07
N ASN A 138 -8.03 20.42 -6.00
CA ASN A 138 -7.94 18.99 -5.77
C ASN A 138 -6.56 18.51 -6.22
N ILE A 139 -5.70 18.05 -5.31
CA ILE A 139 -4.31 17.75 -5.61
C ILE A 139 -3.96 16.32 -5.20
N LEU A 140 -3.59 15.50 -6.18
CA LEU A 140 -3.15 14.12 -5.98
C LEU A 140 -1.65 14.01 -6.25
N ILE A 141 -0.91 13.46 -5.30
CA ILE A 141 0.54 13.29 -5.39
C ILE A 141 0.88 11.84 -5.10
N GLY A 142 1.51 11.20 -6.09
CA GLY A 142 2.11 9.89 -5.97
C GLY A 142 3.27 9.85 -4.95
N PRO A 143 3.96 8.71 -4.81
CA PRO A 143 4.95 8.50 -3.77
C PRO A 143 6.07 9.56 -3.73
N CYS A 144 6.11 10.34 -2.67
CA CYS A 144 7.18 11.28 -2.37
C CYS A 144 8.18 10.65 -1.39
N ALA A 145 9.44 10.50 -1.82
CA ALA A 145 10.49 9.87 -1.03
C ALA A 145 10.89 10.70 0.20
N GLY A 146 10.74 12.03 0.11
CA GLY A 146 11.03 12.98 1.19
C GLY A 146 9.76 13.66 1.69
N SER A 147 9.86 14.99 1.83
CA SER A 147 8.80 15.81 2.41
C SER A 147 7.85 16.40 1.37
N ILE A 148 6.57 16.42 1.72
CA ILE A 148 5.59 17.32 1.12
C ILE A 148 5.31 18.45 2.11
N PHE A 149 5.42 19.68 1.64
CA PHE A 149 5.15 20.88 2.44
C PHE A 149 4.02 21.70 1.80
N ILE A 150 2.91 21.83 2.52
CA ILE A 150 1.73 22.61 2.12
C ILE A 150 1.73 23.92 2.91
N ARG A 151 1.69 25.06 2.23
CA ARG A 151 1.70 26.40 2.84
C ARG A 151 0.64 27.29 2.23
N ASN A 152 0.02 28.14 3.05
CA ASN A 152 -0.94 29.16 2.59
C ASN A 152 -2.08 28.61 1.72
N CYS A 153 -2.48 27.36 1.90
CA CYS A 153 -3.50 26.72 1.08
C CYS A 153 -4.88 26.81 1.74
N LYS A 154 -5.94 27.01 0.94
CA LYS A 154 -7.29 27.17 1.45
C LYS A 154 -8.36 26.38 0.68
N SER A 155 -9.24 25.71 1.40
CA SER A 155 -10.38 24.98 0.82
C SER A 155 -9.96 23.91 -0.20
N CYS A 156 -8.83 23.24 0.04
CA CYS A 156 -8.24 22.26 -0.88
C CYS A 156 -8.41 20.81 -0.37
N GLN A 157 -8.48 19.87 -1.31
CA GLN A 157 -8.47 18.44 -1.03
C GLN A 157 -7.18 17.81 -1.57
N PHE A 158 -6.58 16.92 -0.78
CA PHE A 158 -5.31 16.30 -1.09
C PHE A 158 -5.38 14.78 -0.98
N TRP A 159 -4.67 14.10 -1.87
CA TRP A 159 -4.38 12.66 -1.82
C TRP A 159 -2.87 12.50 -1.89
N ILE A 160 -2.25 12.16 -0.77
CA ILE A 160 -0.80 12.26 -0.58
C ILE A 160 -0.23 10.93 -0.10
N ILE A 161 0.88 10.51 -0.73
CA ILE A 161 1.73 9.42 -0.26
C ILE A 161 3.14 9.97 -0.06
N CYS A 162 3.63 10.06 1.17
CA CYS A 162 4.93 10.67 1.45
C CYS A 162 5.66 10.07 2.65
N GLN A 163 6.94 10.42 2.80
CA GLN A 163 7.69 10.13 4.02
C GLN A 163 7.34 11.11 5.14
N GLN A 164 7.34 12.41 4.85
CA GLN A 164 7.05 13.49 5.81
C GLN A 164 6.01 14.44 5.23
N LEU A 165 5.04 14.82 6.06
CA LEU A 165 4.02 15.81 5.71
C LEU A 165 4.10 16.98 6.69
N ARG A 166 4.23 18.19 6.13
CA ARG A 166 4.18 19.45 6.87
C ARG A 166 3.09 20.33 6.28
N THR A 167 2.30 20.95 7.13
CA THR A 167 1.22 21.86 6.75
C THR A 167 1.34 23.11 7.60
N ARG A 168 1.38 24.29 6.98
CA ARG A 168 1.50 25.55 7.70
C ARG A 168 0.61 26.63 7.08
N ASP A 169 0.04 27.50 7.91
CA ASP A 169 -0.75 28.65 7.46
C ASP A 169 -1.92 28.26 6.54
N CYS A 170 -2.56 27.10 6.80
CA CYS A 170 -3.60 26.53 5.93
C CYS A 170 -4.98 26.53 6.60
N HIS A 171 -6.05 26.55 5.79
CA HIS A 171 -7.43 26.60 6.29
C HIS A 171 -8.38 25.74 5.45
N ASP A 172 -9.32 25.03 6.08
CA ASP A 172 -10.29 24.15 5.40
C ASP A 172 -9.62 23.13 4.46
N LEU A 173 -8.72 22.31 4.98
CA LEU A 173 -8.07 21.28 4.17
C LEU A 173 -8.63 19.89 4.46
N GLN A 174 -8.80 19.09 3.41
CA GLN A 174 -9.00 17.65 3.54
C GLN A 174 -7.76 16.91 3.04
N LEU A 175 -7.10 16.19 3.94
CA LEU A 175 -5.85 15.48 3.71
C LEU A 175 -6.09 13.97 3.78
N ASN A 176 -6.22 13.32 2.63
CA ASN A 176 -6.23 11.85 2.51
C ASN A 176 -4.78 11.37 2.39
N VAL A 177 -4.23 10.77 3.45
CA VAL A 177 -2.77 10.66 3.62
C VAL A 177 -2.32 9.22 3.86
N PHE A 178 -1.20 8.88 3.22
CA PHE A 178 -0.22 7.93 3.72
C PHE A 178 1.03 8.73 4.12
N CYS A 179 1.48 8.58 5.37
CA CYS A 179 2.69 9.23 5.85
C CYS A 179 3.52 8.26 6.69
N GLN A 180 4.79 8.07 6.34
CA GLN A 180 5.68 7.17 7.07
C GLN A 180 6.14 7.73 8.42
N THR A 181 6.00 9.05 8.61
CA THR A 181 6.26 9.75 9.88
C THR A 181 4.99 10.45 10.36
N LYS A 182 5.03 11.05 11.55
CA LYS A 182 3.91 11.83 12.09
C LYS A 182 3.69 13.08 11.21
N PRO A 183 2.50 13.26 10.60
CA PRO A 183 2.18 14.53 9.95
C PRO A 183 2.23 15.67 10.95
N THR A 184 2.63 16.85 10.49
CA THR A 184 2.73 18.05 11.32
C THR A 184 1.86 19.16 10.76
N ILE A 185 1.17 19.87 11.64
CA ILE A 185 0.44 21.11 11.32
C ILE A 185 0.93 22.25 12.22
N GLU A 186 0.88 23.47 11.71
CA GLU A 186 1.26 24.71 12.41
C GLU A 186 0.43 25.87 11.87
N ALA A 187 -0.07 26.75 12.75
CA ALA A 187 -0.85 27.94 12.39
C ALA A 187 -1.96 27.64 11.35
N SER A 188 -2.59 26.48 11.47
CA SER A 188 -3.55 25.97 10.49
C SER A 188 -4.81 25.52 11.20
N THR A 189 -5.98 25.70 10.60
CA THR A 189 -7.27 25.39 11.24
C THR A 189 -8.23 24.65 10.30
N ASN A 190 -9.17 23.91 10.90
CA ASN A 190 -10.13 23.07 10.20
C ASN A 190 -9.48 22.10 9.20
N ILE A 191 -8.49 21.35 9.67
CA ILE A 191 -7.79 20.33 8.88
C ILE A 191 -8.42 18.96 9.14
N GLN A 192 -8.78 18.23 8.10
CA GLN A 192 -9.40 16.92 8.21
C GLN A 192 -8.43 15.87 7.66
N PHE A 193 -7.99 14.93 8.49
CA PHE A 193 -7.12 13.83 8.05
C PHE A 193 -7.93 12.55 7.85
N SER A 194 -7.62 11.79 6.81
CA SER A 194 -8.13 10.44 6.57
C SER A 194 -7.02 9.55 6.04
N CYS A 195 -7.20 8.22 6.14
CA CYS A 195 -6.30 7.29 5.46
C CYS A 195 -6.56 7.34 3.95
N ILE A 196 -5.51 7.51 3.14
CA ILE A 196 -5.65 7.38 1.69
C ILE A 196 -5.97 5.92 1.30
N GLN A 197 -6.93 5.77 0.38
CA GLN A 197 -7.25 4.51 -0.29
C GLN A 197 -7.08 4.73 -1.78
N ILE A 198 -6.03 4.18 -2.37
CA ILE A 198 -5.74 4.41 -3.79
C ILE A 198 -4.94 3.25 -4.39
N HIS A 199 -5.23 2.99 -5.65
CA HIS A 199 -4.41 2.18 -6.53
C HIS A 199 -4.37 2.79 -7.92
N TYR A 200 -3.21 2.66 -8.58
CA TYR A 200 -3.02 2.86 -10.01
C TYR A 200 -1.80 2.03 -10.44
N ASP A 201 -1.68 1.76 -11.74
CA ASP A 201 -0.62 0.91 -12.25
C ASP A 201 0.77 1.49 -11.95
N GLY A 202 1.60 0.69 -11.28
CA GLY A 202 2.97 1.06 -10.92
C GLY A 202 3.11 1.79 -9.59
N LEU A 203 2.02 2.08 -8.86
CA LEU A 203 2.09 2.70 -7.54
C LEU A 203 2.95 1.90 -6.54
N ASP A 204 2.83 0.57 -6.54
CA ASP A 204 3.61 -0.35 -5.70
C ASP A 204 5.13 -0.23 -5.95
N LYS A 205 5.52 -0.16 -7.23
CA LYS A 205 6.91 0.02 -7.66
C LYS A 205 7.41 1.42 -7.32
N GLN A 206 6.58 2.45 -7.49
CA GLN A 206 6.92 3.82 -7.12
C GLN A 206 7.11 3.96 -5.60
N MET A 207 6.24 3.37 -4.77
CA MET A 207 6.41 3.34 -3.31
C MET A 207 7.70 2.64 -2.90
N THR A 208 7.98 1.48 -3.52
CA THR A 208 9.22 0.74 -3.28
C THR A 208 10.45 1.57 -3.67
N ALA A 209 10.43 2.23 -4.83
CA ALA A 209 11.51 3.10 -5.28
C ALA A 209 11.70 4.34 -4.38
N ALA A 210 10.61 4.88 -3.84
CA ALA A 210 10.61 5.96 -2.85
C ALA A 210 10.98 5.48 -1.43
N ARG A 211 11.24 4.18 -1.24
CA ARG A 211 11.54 3.54 0.05
C ARG A 211 10.45 3.73 1.11
N LEU A 212 9.20 3.86 0.67
CA LEU A 212 8.05 3.95 1.53
C LEU A 212 7.55 2.55 1.87
N ASN A 213 7.50 2.21 3.15
CA ASN A 213 6.98 0.91 3.59
C ASN A 213 5.45 0.98 3.76
N PRO A 214 4.65 0.25 2.96
CA PRO A 214 3.18 0.29 3.05
C PRO A 214 2.60 -0.12 4.42
N LEU A 215 3.38 -0.84 5.23
CA LEU A 215 2.99 -1.21 6.61
C LEU A 215 3.20 -0.09 7.62
N ASN A 216 3.95 0.96 7.28
CA ASN A 216 4.26 2.04 8.21
C ASN A 216 3.47 3.29 7.81
N ASN A 217 2.23 3.38 8.27
CA ASN A 217 1.36 4.54 8.05
C ASN A 217 0.98 5.20 9.40
N TYR A 218 1.24 6.51 9.49
CA TYR A 218 1.04 7.34 10.68
C TYR A 218 0.13 8.55 10.42
N TRP A 219 -0.68 8.49 9.36
CA TRP A 219 -1.62 9.56 8.98
C TRP A 219 -2.48 10.08 10.15
N ASN A 220 -2.81 9.23 11.12
CA ASN A 220 -3.66 9.56 12.28
C ASN A 220 -2.90 9.98 13.54
N VAL A 221 -1.57 10.07 13.51
CA VAL A 221 -0.74 10.51 14.64
C VAL A 221 -0.19 11.91 14.33
N VAL A 222 -1.11 12.88 14.25
CA VAL A 222 -0.80 14.25 13.87
C VAL A 222 -0.19 15.00 15.06
N HIS A 223 0.87 15.77 14.79
CA HIS A 223 1.44 16.70 15.76
C HIS A 223 1.09 18.13 15.35
N ASP A 224 0.39 18.85 16.24
CA ASP A 224 -0.02 20.23 16.04
C ASP A 224 0.85 21.17 16.89
N PHE A 225 1.67 21.98 16.21
CA PHE A 225 2.53 22.97 16.86
C PHE A 225 1.78 24.19 17.42
N SER A 226 0.53 24.39 16.98
CA SER A 226 -0.36 25.50 17.34
C SER A 226 -1.54 25.06 18.21
N ALA A 227 -1.48 23.86 18.80
CA ALA A 227 -2.58 23.29 19.59
C ALA A 227 -2.98 24.15 20.80
N ASP A 228 -2.01 24.86 21.40
CA ASP A 228 -2.22 25.66 22.61
C ASP A 228 -2.77 27.06 22.31
N GLU A 229 -2.91 27.45 21.05
CA GLU A 229 -3.37 28.79 20.66
C GLU A 229 -4.90 28.96 20.78
N SER A 230 -5.65 27.86 20.81
CA SER A 230 -7.12 27.84 20.82
C SER A 230 -7.66 26.64 21.60
N PRO A 231 -8.80 26.77 22.31
CA PRO A 231 -9.47 25.63 22.94
C PRO A 231 -10.12 24.67 21.93
N VAL A 232 -10.26 25.09 20.66
CA VAL A 232 -10.83 24.28 19.59
C VAL A 232 -9.69 23.55 18.87
N ALA A 233 -9.83 22.24 18.71
CA ALA A 233 -8.86 21.45 17.96
C ALA A 233 -8.74 21.93 16.50
N ASN A 234 -7.51 22.15 16.05
CA ASN A 234 -7.22 22.61 14.70
C ASN A 234 -7.45 21.55 13.62
N TYR A 235 -7.50 20.27 14.02
CA TYR A 235 -7.73 19.17 13.11
C TYR A 235 -8.70 18.12 13.66
N THR A 236 -9.23 17.31 12.74
CA THR A 236 -10.07 16.15 13.05
C THR A 236 -9.61 14.93 12.26
N LEU A 237 -9.91 13.74 12.79
CA LEU A 237 -9.64 12.47 12.11
C LEU A 237 -10.94 11.92 11.53
N LEU A 238 -10.91 11.59 10.25
CA LEU A 238 -12.00 10.99 9.49
C LEU A 238 -11.65 9.54 9.19
N TYR A 239 -12.36 8.64 9.85
CA TYR A 239 -12.27 7.21 9.58
C TYR A 239 -13.14 6.83 8.36
N GLU A 240 -12.85 5.66 7.80
CA GLU A 240 -13.09 5.25 6.39
C GLU A 240 -14.45 5.57 5.77
N GLU A 241 -15.51 5.69 6.56
CA GLU A 241 -16.85 6.04 6.08
C GLU A 241 -16.93 7.44 5.44
N LYS A 242 -15.90 8.28 5.61
CA LYS A 242 -15.83 9.66 5.11
C LYS A 242 -14.65 9.93 4.17
N ALA A 243 -13.92 8.92 3.71
CA ALA A 243 -12.82 9.13 2.76
C ALA A 243 -13.39 9.64 1.42
N VAL A 244 -13.05 10.88 1.05
CA VAL A 244 -13.57 11.52 -0.17
C VAL A 244 -12.76 11.04 -1.36
N GLN A 245 -13.46 10.52 -2.35
CA GLN A 245 -12.87 10.17 -3.64
C GLN A 245 -12.70 11.44 -4.46
N LEU A 246 -11.55 11.57 -5.13
CA LEU A 246 -11.36 12.61 -6.13
C LEU A 246 -12.48 12.48 -7.16
N GLN A 247 -13.15 13.58 -7.51
CA GLN A 247 -14.18 13.58 -8.55
C GLN A 247 -13.61 14.29 -9.79
N SER A 248 -13.11 13.52 -10.77
CA SER A 248 -12.60 14.06 -12.03
C SER A 248 -12.76 13.04 -13.15
N GLU A 249 -13.66 13.31 -14.09
CA GLU A 249 -13.91 12.40 -15.22
C GLU A 249 -12.66 12.19 -16.08
N SER A 250 -11.86 13.22 -16.29
CA SER A 250 -10.64 13.12 -17.11
C SER A 250 -9.60 12.19 -16.49
N VAL A 251 -9.49 12.18 -15.15
CA VAL A 251 -8.64 11.25 -14.41
C VAL A 251 -9.16 9.82 -14.55
N PHE A 252 -10.47 9.58 -14.44
CA PHE A 252 -11.01 8.21 -14.43
C PHE A 252 -11.27 7.60 -15.80
N GLN A 253 -11.47 8.40 -16.85
CA GLN A 253 -11.92 7.88 -18.15
C GLN A 253 -10.89 6.98 -18.85
N ASN A 254 -9.60 7.03 -18.49
CA ASN A 254 -8.54 6.21 -19.12
C ASN A 254 -7.39 5.82 -18.18
N SER A 255 -7.55 5.93 -16.86
CA SER A 255 -6.51 5.55 -15.91
C SER A 255 -6.90 4.31 -15.12
N SER A 256 -5.90 3.57 -14.62
CA SER A 256 -6.09 2.50 -13.63
C SER A 256 -6.34 3.04 -12.21
N VAL A 257 -6.59 4.35 -12.06
CA VAL A 257 -6.80 4.98 -10.77
C VAL A 257 -8.13 4.50 -10.19
N THR A 258 -8.07 3.94 -8.99
CA THR A 258 -9.23 3.55 -8.20
C THR A 258 -9.03 3.90 -6.74
N PHE A 259 -10.11 4.35 -6.11
CA PHE A 259 -10.20 4.57 -4.67
C PHE A 259 -10.93 3.42 -3.97
N GLU A 260 -11.16 2.30 -4.67
CA GLU A 260 -11.78 1.12 -4.10
C GLU A 260 -10.85 0.47 -3.08
N ARG A 261 -11.33 0.36 -1.84
CA ARG A 261 -10.58 -0.20 -0.72
C ARG A 261 -9.97 -1.58 -1.00
N SER A 262 -10.73 -2.49 -1.60
CA SER A 262 -10.31 -3.87 -1.89
C SER A 262 -9.08 -3.94 -2.80
N LYS A 263 -8.90 -2.91 -3.65
CA LYS A 263 -7.82 -2.79 -4.64
C LYS A 263 -6.69 -1.87 -4.19
N SER A 264 -6.89 -1.10 -3.12
CA SER A 264 -5.92 -0.11 -2.64
C SER A 264 -4.54 -0.74 -2.41
N THR A 265 -3.51 -0.04 -2.89
CA THR A 265 -2.11 -0.41 -2.64
C THR A 265 -1.70 -0.05 -1.22
N VAL A 266 -2.24 1.05 -0.70
CA VAL A 266 -2.10 1.45 0.69
C VAL A 266 -3.12 0.70 1.53
N LEU A 267 -2.67 0.14 2.65
CA LEU A 267 -3.58 -0.49 3.59
C LEU A 267 -4.38 0.57 4.33
N SER A 268 -5.69 0.39 4.28
CA SER A 268 -6.58 1.22 5.07
C SER A 268 -6.29 1.01 6.55
N THR A 269 -6.12 2.10 7.29
CA THR A 269 -5.93 2.07 8.75
C THR A 269 -6.81 3.15 9.34
N GLY A 270 -7.38 2.94 10.54
CA GLY A 270 -8.19 4.00 11.15
C GLY A 270 -9.22 3.58 12.17
N ASN A 271 -9.50 2.30 12.39
CA ASN A 271 -10.44 2.00 13.47
C ASN A 271 -9.79 2.28 14.82
N LEU A 272 -10.57 2.86 15.75
CA LEU A 272 -10.21 2.87 17.16
C LEU A 272 -10.22 1.43 17.68
N LEU A 273 -9.34 1.11 18.63
CA LEU A 273 -9.40 -0.18 19.32
C LEU A 273 -10.78 -0.36 19.96
N SER A 274 -11.36 -1.54 19.78
CA SER A 274 -12.65 -1.88 20.38
C SER A 274 -12.57 -1.81 21.90
N GLU A 275 -13.62 -1.28 22.53
CA GLU A 275 -13.79 -1.37 23.98
C GLU A 275 -14.06 -2.82 24.42
N ASN A 276 -14.60 -3.65 23.52
CA ASN A 276 -14.78 -5.07 23.77
C ASN A 276 -13.46 -5.81 23.56
N VAL A 277 -12.81 -6.15 24.67
CA VAL A 277 -11.51 -6.84 24.70
C VAL A 277 -11.52 -8.15 23.92
N ASP A 278 -12.63 -8.89 23.90
CA ASP A 278 -12.75 -10.18 23.21
C ASP A 278 -12.70 -10.06 21.68
N GLN A 279 -12.88 -8.84 21.15
CA GLN A 279 -12.85 -8.53 19.72
C GLN A 279 -11.55 -7.87 19.27
N VAL A 280 -10.47 -7.98 20.03
CA VAL A 280 -9.16 -7.44 19.65
C VAL A 280 -8.23 -8.57 19.21
N ALA A 281 -7.53 -8.37 18.11
CA ALA A 281 -6.53 -9.32 17.61
C ALA A 281 -5.20 -8.61 17.31
N ILE A 282 -4.10 -9.27 17.67
CA ILE A 282 -2.74 -8.85 17.34
C ILE A 282 -2.00 -10.01 16.71
N LEU A 283 -1.51 -9.80 15.49
CA LEU A 283 -0.71 -10.76 14.76
C LEU A 283 0.72 -10.26 14.64
N PHE A 284 1.65 -11.08 15.10
CA PHE A 284 3.09 -10.86 14.93
C PHE A 284 3.59 -11.79 13.83
N CYS A 285 4.38 -11.25 12.90
CA CYS A 285 4.96 -11.99 11.79
C CYS A 285 6.46 -11.71 11.70
N GLN A 286 7.28 -12.74 11.64
CA GLN A 286 8.69 -12.62 11.30
C GLN A 286 8.84 -12.28 9.82
N VAL A 287 9.66 -11.28 9.50
CA VAL A 287 9.91 -10.82 8.12
C VAL A 287 11.29 -11.26 7.60
N ASP A 288 12.23 -11.62 8.50
CA ASP A 288 13.61 -11.92 8.11
C ASP A 288 13.85 -13.31 7.52
N ASN A 289 14.79 -13.31 6.57
CA ASN A 289 15.21 -14.41 5.73
C ASN A 289 16.71 -14.71 5.98
N ASP A 290 17.04 -15.34 7.10
CA ASP A 290 18.42 -15.81 7.33
C ASP A 290 18.60 -17.18 6.65
N LYS A 291 18.92 -17.12 5.35
CA LYS A 291 19.62 -18.11 4.51
C LYS A 291 19.08 -19.55 4.37
N THR A 292 17.98 -19.97 5.02
CA THR A 292 17.45 -21.32 4.77
C THR A 292 15.93 -21.39 4.89
N VAL A 293 15.28 -21.66 3.74
CA VAL A 293 13.96 -22.30 3.55
C VAL A 293 12.71 -21.47 3.93
N ASP A 294 11.90 -21.23 2.89
CA ASP A 294 10.53 -20.68 2.82
C ASP A 294 10.38 -19.17 3.13
N ASP A 295 10.09 -18.43 2.05
CA ASP A 295 10.04 -16.97 1.89
C ASP A 295 9.14 -16.26 2.95
N PRO A 296 9.71 -15.43 3.85
CA PRO A 296 8.94 -14.70 4.87
C PRO A 296 8.00 -13.64 4.27
N LYS A 297 8.03 -13.40 2.96
CA LYS A 297 7.02 -12.60 2.27
C LYS A 297 5.68 -13.32 2.13
N GLU A 298 5.66 -14.65 2.09
CA GLU A 298 4.41 -15.40 1.89
C GLU A 298 3.37 -15.18 3.00
N PRO A 299 3.74 -15.24 4.31
CA PRO A 299 2.78 -14.97 5.36
C PRO A 299 2.22 -13.55 5.30
N LEU A 300 3.10 -12.57 5.06
CA LEU A 300 2.73 -11.18 4.92
C LEU A 300 1.72 -10.99 3.78
N LEU A 301 2.04 -11.45 2.57
CA LEU A 301 1.15 -11.31 1.41
C LEU A 301 -0.21 -11.95 1.65
N MET A 302 -0.26 -13.15 2.24
CA MET A 302 -1.51 -13.81 2.53
C MET A 302 -2.36 -13.06 3.57
N ILE A 303 -1.75 -12.49 4.61
CA ILE A 303 -2.46 -11.66 5.59
C ILE A 303 -3.09 -10.45 4.90
N LEU A 304 -2.33 -9.80 4.01
CA LEU A 304 -2.82 -8.66 3.23
C LEU A 304 -3.97 -9.07 2.30
N ASP A 305 -3.93 -10.26 1.72
CA ASP A 305 -4.99 -10.76 0.86
C ASP A 305 -6.26 -11.13 1.65
N ILE A 306 -6.12 -11.78 2.82
CA ILE A 306 -7.25 -12.05 3.73
C ILE A 306 -7.90 -10.72 4.15
N TYR A 307 -7.08 -9.74 4.51
CA TYR A 307 -7.54 -8.41 4.88
C TYR A 307 -8.38 -7.74 3.78
N ARG A 308 -7.88 -7.77 2.54
CA ARG A 308 -8.60 -7.23 1.37
C ARG A 308 -9.93 -7.95 1.12
N GLN A 309 -9.98 -9.26 1.36
CA GLN A 309 -11.19 -10.06 1.18
C GLN A 309 -12.24 -9.84 2.28
N LEU A 310 -11.80 -9.67 3.53
CA LEU A 310 -12.67 -9.46 4.68
C LEU A 310 -13.23 -8.03 4.75
N ASN A 311 -12.62 -7.09 4.03
CA ASN A 311 -13.01 -5.68 4.04
C ASN A 311 -12.97 -5.03 5.44
N VAL A 312 -12.15 -5.59 6.34
CA VAL A 312 -11.90 -5.06 7.69
C VAL A 312 -10.84 -3.97 7.68
N SER A 313 -10.77 -3.15 8.72
CA SER A 313 -9.78 -2.07 8.88
C SER A 313 -8.75 -2.41 9.93
N PHE A 314 -7.47 -2.23 9.61
CA PHE A 314 -6.45 -2.29 10.65
C PHE A 314 -6.58 -1.06 11.55
N VAL A 315 -6.48 -1.30 12.85
CA VAL A 315 -6.22 -0.23 13.83
C VAL A 315 -4.81 0.28 13.58
N LYS A 316 -3.85 -0.65 13.47
CA LYS A 316 -2.45 -0.32 13.21
C LYS A 316 -1.75 -1.44 12.45
N THR A 317 -0.90 -1.04 11.52
CA THR A 317 0.13 -1.89 10.94
C THR A 317 1.48 -1.23 11.19
N VAL A 318 2.51 -2.07 11.32
CA VAL A 318 3.90 -1.60 11.45
C VAL A 318 4.85 -2.74 11.12
N GLN A 319 5.96 -2.40 10.48
CA GLN A 319 7.13 -3.24 10.36
C GLN A 319 8.30 -2.52 11.00
N THR A 320 8.92 -3.17 11.99
CA THR A 320 9.96 -2.58 12.81
C THR A 320 11.08 -3.59 13.09
N PRO A 321 12.34 -3.15 13.18
CA PRO A 321 13.38 -3.98 13.76
C PRO A 321 13.09 -4.20 15.25
N VAL A 322 13.42 -5.39 15.74
CA VAL A 322 13.31 -5.79 17.13
C VAL A 322 14.54 -6.59 17.56
N ASP A 323 14.78 -6.70 18.85
CA ASP A 323 15.85 -7.54 19.37
C ASP A 323 15.48 -9.04 19.39
N ALA A 324 16.49 -9.84 19.69
CA ALA A 324 16.38 -11.29 19.81
C ALA A 324 15.37 -11.76 20.87
N ALA A 325 15.29 -11.05 21.99
CA ALA A 325 14.41 -11.40 23.09
C ALA A 325 12.95 -11.11 22.74
N THR A 326 12.68 -9.95 22.15
CA THR A 326 11.37 -9.56 21.63
C THR A 326 10.87 -10.56 20.58
N MET A 327 11.73 -10.98 19.63
CA MET A 327 11.35 -12.01 18.66
C MET A 327 10.97 -13.33 19.31
N ARG A 328 11.74 -13.79 20.31
CA ARG A 328 11.45 -15.03 21.01
C ARG A 328 10.19 -14.95 21.83
N HIS A 329 9.93 -13.80 22.44
CA HIS A 329 8.74 -13.58 23.25
C HIS A 329 7.47 -13.53 22.39
N PHE A 330 7.48 -12.77 21.30
CA PHE A 330 6.27 -12.49 20.53
C PHE A 330 6.03 -13.39 19.32
N VAL A 331 7.05 -13.99 18.71
CA VAL A 331 6.87 -14.74 17.44
C VAL A 331 7.41 -16.16 17.52
N ASN A 332 8.69 -16.31 17.82
CA ASN A 332 9.39 -17.59 17.67
C ASN A 332 10.32 -17.88 18.86
N PRO A 333 9.85 -18.63 19.86
CA PRO A 333 10.66 -18.96 21.05
C PRO A 333 11.97 -19.68 20.73
N ARG A 334 12.08 -20.32 19.56
CA ARG A 334 13.26 -21.06 19.10
C ARG A 334 14.19 -20.23 18.20
N TRP A 335 13.92 -18.94 18.03
CA TRP A 335 14.74 -18.08 17.18
C TRP A 335 16.18 -17.97 17.70
N LYS A 336 17.14 -18.29 16.83
CA LYS A 336 18.56 -18.50 17.17
C LYS A 336 19.47 -17.29 16.93
N GLY A 337 18.95 -16.14 16.51
CA GLY A 337 19.81 -14.98 16.31
C GLY A 337 20.43 -14.49 17.63
N GLY A 338 21.66 -14.00 17.54
CA GLY A 338 22.44 -13.53 18.68
C GLY A 338 21.82 -12.29 19.35
N SER A 339 22.26 -11.96 20.57
CA SER A 339 21.72 -10.80 21.31
C SER A 339 21.89 -9.44 20.59
N LYS A 340 22.81 -9.37 19.62
CA LYS A 340 23.07 -8.17 18.80
C LYS A 340 22.39 -8.18 17.43
N SER A 341 21.80 -9.28 16.99
CA SER A 341 21.09 -9.31 15.69
C SER A 341 19.73 -8.64 15.83
N LYS A 342 19.46 -7.65 14.97
CA LYS A 342 18.12 -7.07 14.82
C LYS A 342 17.34 -7.93 13.85
N ALA A 343 16.19 -8.42 14.30
CA ALA A 343 15.25 -9.11 13.46
C ALA A 343 14.16 -8.15 12.98
N ILE A 344 13.56 -8.37 11.82
CA ILE A 344 12.41 -7.60 11.36
C ILE A 344 11.12 -8.34 11.72
N MET A 345 10.23 -7.64 12.41
CA MET A 345 8.88 -8.09 12.75
C MET A 345 7.85 -7.16 12.11
N ALA A 346 6.79 -7.74 11.55
CA ALA A 346 5.57 -7.03 11.20
C ALA A 346 4.50 -7.31 12.26
N ILE A 347 3.76 -6.28 12.65
CA ILE A 347 2.70 -6.32 13.66
C ILE A 347 1.44 -5.76 13.04
N PHE A 348 0.34 -6.49 13.21
CA PHE A 348 -0.98 -6.13 12.73
C PHE A 348 -1.93 -6.11 13.91
N ILE A 349 -2.64 -5.00 14.09
CA ILE A 349 -3.62 -4.80 15.15
C ILE A 349 -4.95 -4.45 14.50
N TRP A 350 -6.01 -5.17 14.82
CA TRP A 350 -7.36 -4.88 14.33
C TRP A 350 -8.43 -5.33 15.31
N ASN A 351 -9.64 -4.78 15.10
CA ASN A 351 -10.84 -5.29 15.73
C ASN A 351 -11.38 -6.44 14.87
N CYS A 352 -11.67 -7.58 15.49
CA CYS A 352 -11.92 -8.85 14.84
C CYS A 352 -13.11 -9.55 15.50
N THR A 353 -14.11 -9.92 14.69
CA THR A 353 -15.22 -10.77 15.10
C THR A 353 -14.79 -12.24 15.23
N ASP A 354 -15.55 -13.06 15.96
CA ASP A 354 -15.24 -14.49 16.13
C ASP A 354 -15.08 -15.24 14.80
N SER A 355 -15.86 -14.87 13.77
CA SER A 355 -15.78 -15.50 12.45
C SER A 355 -14.48 -15.18 11.73
N GLU A 356 -14.02 -13.93 11.81
CA GLU A 356 -12.76 -13.46 11.24
C GLU A 356 -11.57 -14.07 11.99
N GLN A 357 -11.64 -14.12 13.32
CA GLN A 357 -10.62 -14.78 14.15
C GLN A 357 -10.46 -16.25 13.75
N ASN A 358 -11.58 -16.96 13.56
CA ASN A 358 -11.57 -18.35 13.10
C ASN A 358 -10.96 -18.52 11.70
N LEU A 359 -11.21 -17.57 10.78
CA LEU A 359 -10.62 -17.59 9.45
C LEU A 359 -9.09 -17.44 9.51
N PHE A 360 -8.60 -16.45 10.27
CA PHE A 360 -7.16 -16.25 10.45
C PHE A 360 -6.50 -17.48 11.11
N ASN A 361 -7.08 -18.00 12.18
CA ASN A 361 -6.59 -19.21 12.85
C ASN A 361 -6.52 -20.41 11.88
N LYS A 362 -7.56 -20.62 11.09
CA LYS A 362 -7.59 -21.69 10.09
C LYS A 362 -6.49 -21.50 9.04
N ALA A 363 -6.27 -20.27 8.59
CA ALA A 363 -5.27 -19.97 7.56
C ALA A 363 -3.83 -20.12 8.08
N ILE A 364 -3.58 -19.73 9.34
CA ILE A 364 -2.29 -19.97 10.01
C ILE A 364 -2.01 -21.47 10.14
N ASN A 365 -3.02 -22.25 10.56
CA ASN A 365 -2.90 -23.69 10.74
C ASN A 365 -2.72 -24.45 9.41
N SER A 366 -3.40 -24.03 8.34
CA SER A 366 -3.33 -24.72 7.04
C SER A 366 -1.98 -24.59 6.35
N ASN A 367 -1.23 -23.52 6.63
CA ASN A 367 0.03 -23.23 5.94
C ASN A 367 1.28 -23.61 6.76
N ASN A 368 1.12 -24.28 7.90
CA ASN A 368 2.20 -24.78 8.75
C ASN A 368 3.23 -23.70 9.14
N TRP A 369 2.76 -22.49 9.46
CA TRP A 369 3.60 -21.33 9.81
C TRP A 369 4.15 -21.35 11.24
N VAL A 370 4.37 -22.55 11.78
CA VAL A 370 4.81 -22.77 13.15
C VAL A 370 6.15 -22.05 13.37
N GLY A 371 6.16 -21.09 14.30
CA GLY A 371 7.34 -20.29 14.62
C GLY A 371 7.67 -19.17 13.61
N LYS A 372 6.76 -18.83 12.69
CA LYS A 372 6.89 -17.64 11.82
C LYS A 372 5.87 -16.56 12.14
N VAL A 373 4.72 -16.96 12.68
CA VAL A 373 3.66 -16.05 13.10
C VAL A 373 3.16 -16.41 14.50
N ASN A 374 2.59 -15.44 15.18
CA ASN A 374 1.88 -15.64 16.45
C ASN A 374 0.65 -14.73 16.49
N LEU A 375 -0.53 -15.32 16.66
CA LEU A 375 -1.79 -14.61 16.78
C LEU A 375 -2.23 -14.61 18.25
N LYS A 376 -2.41 -13.42 18.82
CA LYS A 376 -3.08 -13.21 20.11
C LYS A 376 -4.46 -12.62 19.85
N VAL A 377 -5.46 -13.08 20.61
CA VAL A 377 -6.84 -12.61 20.52
C VAL A 377 -7.40 -12.33 21.91
N GLY A 378 -8.41 -11.48 22.00
CA GLY A 378 -9.11 -11.24 23.24
C GLY A 378 -8.24 -10.63 24.34
N ASN A 379 -8.44 -11.12 25.56
CA ASN A 379 -7.62 -10.75 26.72
C ASN A 379 -6.12 -10.95 26.50
N ASP A 380 -5.69 -12.00 25.78
CA ASP A 380 -4.26 -12.24 25.53
C ASP A 380 -3.62 -11.16 24.66
N ALA A 381 -4.40 -10.56 23.74
CA ALA A 381 -3.97 -9.43 22.93
C ALA A 381 -3.90 -8.15 23.78
N MET A 382 -4.95 -7.89 24.57
CA MET A 382 -5.02 -6.70 25.42
C MET A 382 -3.96 -6.68 26.50
N ASN A 383 -3.60 -7.84 27.08
CA ASN A 383 -2.56 -7.93 28.09
C ASN A 383 -1.16 -7.50 27.60
N VAL A 384 -0.90 -7.50 26.29
CA VAL A 384 0.39 -7.12 25.71
C VAL A 384 0.34 -5.81 24.94
N ILE A 385 -0.83 -5.15 24.82
CA ILE A 385 -1.01 -4.00 23.93
C ILE A 385 -0.06 -2.84 24.25
N ASP A 386 0.13 -2.53 25.54
CA ASP A 386 1.01 -1.45 25.99
C ASP A 386 2.48 -1.76 25.68
N GLU A 387 2.91 -3.02 25.83
CA GLU A 387 4.26 -3.44 25.47
C GLU A 387 4.48 -3.33 23.97
N VAL A 388 3.48 -3.72 23.17
CA VAL A 388 3.51 -3.58 21.71
C VAL A 388 3.64 -2.10 21.32
N TYR A 389 2.84 -1.20 21.89
CA TYR A 389 2.96 0.24 21.58
C TYR A 389 4.32 0.81 22.01
N LYS A 390 4.89 0.37 23.14
CA LYS A 390 6.27 0.74 23.50
C LYS A 390 7.31 0.27 22.48
N ILE A 391 7.17 -0.94 21.92
CA ILE A 391 8.03 -1.44 20.85
C ILE A 391 7.87 -0.59 19.58
N ILE A 392 6.64 -0.22 19.25
CA ILE A 392 6.33 0.62 18.10
C ILE A 392 6.94 2.01 18.27
N ASP A 393 6.80 2.60 19.45
CA ASP A 393 7.25 3.96 19.74
C ASP A 393 8.77 4.08 19.90
N SER A 394 9.42 3.11 20.55
CA SER A 394 10.88 3.12 20.76
C SER A 394 11.69 3.07 19.47
N ASN A 395 11.10 2.58 18.38
CA ASN A 395 11.71 2.55 17.05
C ASN A 395 11.24 3.69 16.14
N ARG A 396 10.47 4.67 16.65
CA ARG A 396 10.14 5.92 15.96
C ARG A 396 11.30 6.91 16.08
N LEU A 397 12.31 6.76 15.22
CA LEU A 397 13.35 7.76 14.99
C LEU A 397 13.35 8.18 13.52
#